data_AF-A0A378PB36-F1
#
_entry.id   AF-A0A378PB36-F1
#
_cell.length_a   1.000
_cell.length_b   1.000
_cell.length_c   1.000
_cell.angle_alpha   90.00
_cell.angle_beta   90.00
_cell.angle_gamma   90.00
#
_symmetry.space_group_name_H-M   'P 1'
#
loop_
_entity.id
_entity.type
_entity.pdbx_description
1 polymer ?
#
loop_
_entity_poly.entity_id
_entity_poly.type
_entity_poly.pdbx_seq_one_letter_code
_entity_poly.pdbx_strand_id
1 'polypeptide(L)'
;MAYLTGITPVNARIMLHLYEKNRIIEHHGLASVNYDEVNHRFRLLFTSGEVLHATTLIDATGYRYKPDPNSVKPMLLDNLAQTGLITAKPYGGIHLTDHYQVIDKHGKVHENLFCIGPIANYNHPVPTPHSSFMAYRDADLVIEKFASTFNTIENRVTNSNTECFQ
;
A
#
# COMPACT_ATOMS: atom_id res chain seq x y z
N MET A 1 -18.69 -12.73 -6.98
CA MET A 1 -18.58 -13.02 -5.54
C MET A 1 -17.55 -12.06 -4.94
N ALA A 2 -18.00 -11.06 -4.18
CA ALA A 2 -17.10 -10.13 -3.50
C ALA A 2 -16.64 -10.78 -2.19
N TYR A 3 -15.38 -11.23 -2.14
CA TYR A 3 -14.72 -11.45 -0.86
C TYR A 3 -14.54 -10.08 -0.23
N LEU A 4 -15.46 -9.72 0.67
CA LEU A 4 -15.24 -8.59 1.58
C LEU A 4 -13.89 -8.84 2.26
N THR A 5 -13.03 -7.84 2.17
CA THR A 5 -11.81 -7.61 2.95
C THR A 5 -12.12 -7.43 4.44
N GLY A 6 -13.05 -8.22 4.98
CA GLY A 6 -13.48 -8.23 6.36
C GLY A 6 -12.83 -9.39 7.10
N ILE A 7 -12.48 -9.12 8.36
CA ILE A 7 -12.17 -10.16 9.35
C ILE A 7 -13.25 -11.24 9.25
N THR A 8 -12.88 -12.49 9.00
CA THR A 8 -13.87 -13.59 8.89
C THR A 8 -14.71 -13.63 10.16
N PRO A 9 -15.99 -14.05 10.12
CA PRO A 9 -16.85 -14.09 11.31
C PRO A 9 -16.24 -14.86 12.50
N VAL A 10 -15.40 -15.86 12.22
CA VAL A 10 -14.63 -16.60 13.23
C VAL A 10 -13.56 -15.71 13.87
N ASN A 11 -12.74 -15.05 13.06
CA ASN A 11 -11.69 -14.15 13.56
C ASN A 11 -12.28 -12.95 14.32
N ALA A 12 -13.44 -12.44 13.88
CA ALA A 12 -14.12 -11.33 14.54
C ALA A 12 -14.60 -11.73 15.94
N ARG A 13 -15.18 -12.92 16.07
CA ARG A 13 -15.57 -13.49 17.38
C ARG A 13 -14.37 -13.72 18.31
N ILE A 14 -13.24 -14.19 17.77
CA ILE A 14 -12.02 -14.37 18.56
C ILE A 14 -11.50 -13.01 19.06
N MET A 15 -11.43 -12.00 18.19
CA MET A 15 -11.01 -10.65 18.59
C MET A 15 -11.91 -10.07 19.67
N LEU A 16 -13.24 -10.14 19.49
CA LEU A 16 -14.22 -9.72 20.51
C LEU A 16 -13.98 -10.40 21.86
N HIS A 17 -13.79 -11.72 21.87
CA HIS A 17 -13.51 -12.46 23.09
C HIS A 17 -12.21 -12.01 23.78
N LEU A 18 -11.17 -11.67 23.01
CA LEU A 18 -9.91 -11.16 23.55
C LEU A 18 -10.06 -9.75 24.16
N TYR A 19 -10.87 -8.87 23.55
CA TYR A 19 -11.20 -7.57 24.15
C TYR A 19 -12.03 -7.72 25.42
N GLU A 20 -13.10 -8.51 25.39
CA GLU A 20 -13.99 -8.72 26.55
C GLU A 20 -13.24 -9.29 27.77
N LYS A 21 -12.16 -10.04 27.52
CA LYS A 21 -11.29 -10.60 28.56
C LYS A 21 -10.11 -9.70 28.92
N ASN A 22 -10.05 -8.47 28.40
CA ASN A 22 -8.94 -7.52 28.59
C ASN A 22 -7.57 -8.13 28.25
N ARG A 23 -7.52 -9.04 27.26
CA ARG A 23 -6.28 -9.63 26.77
C ARG A 23 -5.61 -8.76 25.71
N ILE A 24 -6.39 -7.89 25.06
CA ILE A 24 -5.92 -6.86 24.13
C ILE A 24 -6.36 -5.51 24.69
N ILE A 25 -5.41 -4.59 24.81
CA ILE A 25 -5.66 -3.19 25.16
C ILE A 25 -5.11 -2.34 24.03
N GLU A 26 -5.93 -1.48 23.47
CA GLU A 26 -5.53 -0.58 22.40
C GLU A 26 -5.08 0.76 22.95
N HIS A 27 -3.92 1.20 22.48
CA HIS A 27 -3.43 2.56 22.70
C HIS A 27 -3.15 3.19 21.33
N HIS A 28 -3.68 4.38 21.11
CA HIS A 28 -3.46 5.15 19.89
C HIS A 28 -2.37 6.21 20.12
N GLY A 29 -1.72 6.62 19.03
CA GLY A 29 -0.75 7.73 19.06
C GLY A 29 0.63 7.34 19.61
N LEU A 30 1.09 6.11 19.39
CA LEU A 30 2.49 5.77 19.68
C LEU A 30 3.42 6.64 18.83
N ALA A 31 4.27 7.44 19.47
CA ALA A 31 5.13 8.42 18.82
C ALA A 31 6.58 7.92 18.65
N SER A 32 7.12 7.23 19.67
CA SER A 32 8.45 6.61 19.57
C SER A 32 8.59 5.43 20.50
N VAL A 33 9.55 4.56 20.17
CA VAL A 33 9.95 3.41 20.98
C VAL A 33 11.45 3.49 21.21
N ASN A 34 11.86 3.44 22.48
CA ASN A 34 13.27 3.40 22.86
C ASN A 34 13.51 2.18 23.73
N TYR A 35 14.73 1.65 23.73
CA TYR A 35 15.12 0.57 24.64
C TYR A 35 15.94 1.15 25.79
N ASP A 36 15.50 0.90 27.02
CA ASP A 36 16.25 1.21 28.23
C ASP A 36 17.16 0.02 28.53
N GLU A 37 18.45 0.18 28.23
CA GLU A 37 19.46 -0.88 28.43
C GLU A 37 19.69 -1.21 29.90
N VAL A 38 19.49 -0.24 30.81
CA VAL A 38 19.73 -0.43 32.25
C VAL A 38 18.63 -1.29 32.86
N ASN A 39 17.37 -0.99 32.50
CA ASN A 39 16.21 -1.69 33.05
C ASN A 39 15.74 -2.85 32.18
N HIS A 40 16.38 -3.09 31.03
CA HIS A 40 16.03 -4.11 30.04
C HIS A 40 14.55 -4.07 29.62
N ARG A 41 14.03 -2.86 29.31
CA ARG A 41 12.63 -2.65 28.94
C ARG A 41 12.50 -1.67 27.78
N PHE A 42 11.47 -1.87 26.96
CA PHE A 42 11.04 -0.91 25.96
C PHE A 42 10.24 0.20 26.62
N ARG A 43 10.57 1.44 26.30
CA ARG A 43 9.87 2.66 26.68
C ARG A 43 9.07 3.16 25.48
N LEU A 44 7.75 3.13 25.60
CA LEU A 44 6.79 3.52 24.58
C LEU A 44 6.29 4.93 24.90
N LEU A 45 6.66 5.93 24.10
CA LEU A 45 6.21 7.31 24.26
C LEU A 45 5.03 7.56 23.33
N PHE A 46 3.91 8.02 23.89
CA PHE A 46 2.71 8.38 23.14
C PHE A 46 2.64 9.89 22.88
N THR A 47 1.89 10.31 21.87
CA THR A 47 1.67 11.73 21.52
C THR A 47 0.98 12.52 22.63
N SER A 48 0.28 11.84 23.55
CA SER A 48 -0.27 12.42 24.77
C SER A 48 0.80 12.82 25.79
N GLY A 49 2.04 12.36 25.63
CA GLY A 49 3.11 12.44 26.64
C GLY A 49 3.13 11.25 27.60
N GLU A 50 2.14 10.35 27.52
CA GLU A 50 2.12 9.11 28.31
C GLU A 50 3.30 8.20 27.95
N VAL A 51 3.82 7.51 28.96
CA VAL A 51 4.92 6.56 28.81
C VAL A 51 4.51 5.21 29.38
N LEU A 52 4.58 4.17 28.54
CA LEU A 52 4.40 2.78 28.96
C LEU A 52 5.71 2.01 28.86
N HIS A 53 5.86 0.98 29.70
CA HIS A 53 7.04 0.13 29.71
C HIS A 53 6.69 -1.32 29.43
N ALA A 54 7.27 -1.89 28.37
CA ALA A 54 7.07 -3.28 27.97
C ALA A 54 8.38 -4.08 28.08
N THR A 55 8.30 -5.34 28.51
CA THR A 55 9.44 -6.27 28.50
C THR A 55 9.64 -6.94 27.14
N THR A 56 8.61 -6.95 26.30
CA THR A 56 8.61 -7.58 24.99
C THR A 56 7.89 -6.68 24.00
N LEU A 57 8.46 -6.52 22.81
CA LEU A 57 7.91 -5.74 21.72
C LEU A 57 7.84 -6.62 20.48
N ILE A 58 6.66 -6.68 19.86
CA ILE A 58 6.46 -7.31 18.55
C ILE A 58 6.14 -6.20 17.57
N ASP A 59 7.06 -5.94 16.64
CA ASP A 59 6.79 -5.05 15.52
C ASP A 59 6.04 -5.82 14.43
N ALA A 60 4.73 -5.63 14.40
CA ALA A 60 3.85 -6.14 13.35
C ALA A 60 3.51 -5.07 12.30
N THR A 61 4.27 -3.96 12.25
CA THR A 61 4.11 -2.97 11.20
C THR A 61 4.62 -3.53 9.86
N GLY A 62 3.90 -3.24 8.78
CA GLY A 62 4.21 -3.77 7.44
C GLY A 62 4.93 -2.76 6.56
N TYR A 63 5.81 -3.25 5.68
CA TYR A 63 6.50 -2.44 4.67
C TYR A 63 5.52 -1.79 3.70
N ARG A 64 5.73 -0.50 3.44
CA ARG A 64 5.18 0.23 2.31
C ARG A 64 6.33 0.80 1.52
N TYR A 65 6.16 0.97 0.21
CA TYR A 65 7.16 1.68 -0.59
C TYR A 65 7.34 3.11 -0.04
N LYS A 66 8.50 3.39 0.53
CA LYS A 66 8.88 4.71 1.04
C LYS A 66 10.32 4.96 0.61
N PRO A 67 10.56 5.72 -0.47
CA PRO A 67 11.90 5.99 -0.93
C PRO A 67 12.66 6.76 0.16
N ASP A 68 13.86 6.29 0.47
CA ASP A 68 14.78 6.95 1.39
C ASP A 68 16.07 7.30 0.64
N PRO A 69 16.29 8.61 0.35
CA PRO A 69 17.45 9.05 -0.40
C PRO A 69 18.78 8.79 0.34
N ASN A 70 18.73 8.50 1.64
CA ASN A 70 19.91 8.20 2.46
C ASN A 70 20.06 6.70 2.75
N SER A 71 19.20 5.85 2.18
CA SER A 71 19.29 4.41 2.41
C SER A 71 20.55 3.83 1.81
N VAL A 72 21.30 3.07 2.62
CA VAL A 72 22.47 2.29 2.18
C VAL A 72 22.06 1.18 1.18
N LYS A 73 20.77 0.84 1.13
CA LYS A 73 20.17 -0.10 0.16
C LYS A 73 18.94 0.54 -0.48
N PRO A 74 19.10 1.26 -1.60
CA PRO A 74 17.97 1.86 -2.30
C PRO A 74 17.02 0.77 -2.81
N MET A 75 15.71 1.05 -2.77
CA MET A 75 14.71 0.17 -3.35
C MET A 75 14.79 0.24 -4.88
N LEU A 76 14.32 -0.82 -5.56
CA LEU A 76 14.39 -0.97 -7.01
C LEU A 76 13.85 0.25 -7.79
N LEU A 77 12.82 0.91 -7.25
CA LEU A 77 12.13 2.02 -7.92
C LEU A 77 12.63 3.41 -7.52
N ASP A 78 13.66 3.51 -6.67
CA ASP A 78 14.09 4.80 -6.11
C ASP A 78 14.61 5.78 -7.17
N ASN A 79 15.24 5.29 -8.24
CA ASN A 79 15.63 6.14 -9.36
C ASN A 79 14.41 6.77 -10.05
N LEU A 80 13.30 6.03 -10.15
CA LEU A 80 12.05 6.57 -10.71
C LEU A 80 11.42 7.59 -9.76
N ALA A 81 11.58 7.41 -8.45
CA ALA A 81 11.12 8.38 -7.46
C ALA A 81 11.96 9.68 -7.52
N GLN A 82 13.27 9.56 -7.67
CA GLN A 82 14.20 10.70 -7.80
C GLN A 82 13.95 11.52 -9.07
N THR A 83 13.69 10.86 -10.20
CA THR A 83 13.32 11.57 -11.44
C THR A 83 11.92 12.19 -11.36
N GLY A 84 11.08 11.70 -10.44
CA GLY A 84 9.71 12.14 -10.23
C GLY A 84 8.69 11.42 -11.12
N LEU A 85 9.11 10.35 -11.82
CA LEU A 85 8.24 9.49 -12.62
C LEU A 85 7.25 8.73 -11.75
N ILE A 86 7.63 8.42 -10.51
CA ILE A 86 6.73 7.90 -9.48
C ILE A 86 6.73 8.85 -8.28
N THR A 87 5.58 8.95 -7.60
CA THR A 87 5.48 9.68 -6.34
C THR A 87 5.01 8.76 -5.23
N ALA A 88 5.64 8.86 -4.06
CA ALA A 88 5.18 8.19 -2.85
C ALA A 88 4.26 9.10 -2.06
N LYS A 89 3.18 8.55 -1.50
CA LYS A 89 2.29 9.27 -0.58
C LYS A 89 2.95 9.44 0.81
N PRO A 90 2.51 10.39 1.64
CA PRO A 90 3.09 10.66 2.96
C PRO A 90 3.21 9.43 3.87
N TYR A 91 2.24 8.50 3.77
CA TYR A 91 2.22 7.27 4.55
C TYR A 91 2.75 6.05 3.79
N GLY A 92 3.50 6.25 2.71
CA GLY A 92 4.03 5.19 1.85
C GLY A 92 3.05 4.70 0.77
N GLY A 93 3.61 3.92 -0.16
CA GLY A 93 2.94 3.46 -1.37
C GLY A 93 3.05 4.47 -2.51
N ILE A 94 3.15 3.96 -3.73
CA ILE A 94 3.18 4.76 -4.96
C ILE A 94 1.78 5.32 -5.24
N HIS A 95 1.70 6.57 -5.68
CA HIS A 95 0.44 7.24 -6.04
C HIS A 95 -0.10 6.72 -7.36
N LEU A 96 -1.36 6.27 -7.35
CA LEU A 96 -1.99 5.60 -8.47
C LEU A 96 -3.39 6.17 -8.75
N THR A 97 -3.90 5.84 -9.94
CA THR A 97 -5.34 5.91 -10.26
C THR A 97 -6.09 4.73 -9.67
N ASP A 98 -7.44 4.76 -9.72
CA ASP A 98 -8.30 3.63 -9.37
C ASP A 98 -8.12 2.40 -10.30
N HIS A 99 -7.34 2.55 -11.37
CA HIS A 99 -7.00 1.48 -12.30
C HIS A 99 -5.52 1.06 -12.18
N TYR A 100 -4.91 1.35 -11.03
CA TYR A 100 -3.54 0.95 -10.69
C TYR A 100 -2.45 1.58 -11.55
N GLN A 101 -2.76 2.62 -12.33
CA GLN A 101 -1.80 3.33 -13.17
C GLN A 101 -1.05 4.38 -12.36
N VAL A 102 0.26 4.51 -12.58
CA VAL A 102 1.10 5.43 -11.82
C VAL A 102 0.86 6.89 -12.19
N ILE A 103 0.82 7.75 -11.18
CA ILE A 103 0.73 9.20 -11.30
C ILE A 103 2.08 9.83 -10.90
N ASP A 104 2.66 10.61 -11.80
CA ASP A 104 3.93 11.30 -11.57
C ASP A 104 3.78 12.55 -10.68
N LYS A 105 4.90 13.24 -10.41
CA LYS A 105 4.91 14.46 -9.58
C LYS A 105 4.15 15.64 -10.18
N HIS A 106 3.87 15.60 -11.48
CA HIS A 106 3.14 16.64 -12.22
C HIS A 106 1.66 16.29 -12.38
N GLY A 107 1.21 15.14 -11.87
CA GLY A 107 -0.16 14.66 -12.01
C GLY A 107 -0.43 13.95 -13.34
N LYS A 108 0.60 13.63 -14.13
CA LYS A 108 0.46 12.87 -15.37
C LYS A 108 0.26 11.39 -15.05
N VAL A 109 -0.73 10.78 -15.69
CA VAL A 109 -0.97 9.34 -15.63
C VAL A 109 -0.08 8.63 -16.66
N HIS A 110 0.66 7.62 -16.23
CA HIS A 110 1.48 6.78 -17.09
C HIS A 110 0.69 5.55 -17.54
N GLU A 111 0.22 5.57 -18.79
CA GLU A 111 -0.66 4.52 -19.33
C GLU A 111 -0.03 3.12 -19.38
N ASN A 112 1.30 3.04 -19.41
CA ASN A 112 2.07 1.81 -19.51
C ASN A 112 2.78 1.42 -18.20
N LEU A 113 2.52 2.13 -17.10
CA LEU A 113 3.16 1.86 -15.80
C LEU A 113 2.08 1.59 -14.75
N PHE A 114 2.01 0.33 -14.33
CA PHE A 114 1.05 -0.14 -13.33
C PHE A 114 1.77 -0.56 -12.06
N CYS A 115 1.12 -0.41 -10.92
CA CYS A 115 1.67 -0.78 -9.63
C CYS A 115 0.59 -1.46 -8.79
N ILE A 116 0.91 -2.64 -8.27
CA ILE A 116 0.01 -3.47 -7.46
C ILE A 116 0.76 -4.06 -6.26
N GLY A 117 0.02 -4.59 -5.29
CA GLY A 117 0.58 -5.24 -4.11
C GLY A 117 1.06 -4.23 -3.04
N PRO A 118 2.00 -4.62 -2.16
CA PRO A 118 2.37 -3.85 -0.97
C PRO A 118 3.07 -2.52 -1.25
N ILE A 119 3.44 -2.27 -2.51
CA ILE A 119 4.06 -1.03 -2.97
C ILE A 119 3.06 0.00 -3.50
N ALA A 120 1.80 -0.39 -3.71
CA ALA A 120 0.74 0.45 -4.26
C ALA A 120 0.00 1.23 -3.16
N ASN A 121 -0.35 2.49 -3.43
CA ASN A 121 -1.32 3.23 -2.62
C ASN A 121 -2.68 3.24 -3.33
N TYR A 122 -3.64 2.46 -2.83
CA TYR A 122 -4.98 2.35 -3.40
C TYR A 122 -5.94 3.49 -2.99
N ASN A 123 -5.40 4.68 -2.69
CA ASN A 123 -6.17 5.88 -2.34
C ASN A 123 -7.21 5.72 -1.21
N HIS A 124 -7.02 4.74 -0.33
CA HIS A 124 -7.87 4.58 0.85
C HIS A 124 -7.48 5.58 1.94
N PRO A 125 -8.45 6.12 2.70
CA PRO A 125 -8.18 7.06 3.79
C PRO A 125 -7.38 6.44 4.93
N VAL A 126 -7.32 5.10 4.97
CA VAL A 126 -6.57 4.31 5.94
C VAL A 126 -5.63 3.36 5.21
N PRO A 127 -4.49 2.99 5.84
CA PRO A 127 -3.65 1.92 5.34
C PRO A 127 -4.44 0.66 5.04
N THR A 128 -4.43 0.25 3.78
CA THR A 128 -5.12 -0.98 3.40
C THR A 128 -4.23 -2.16 3.77
N PRO A 129 -4.73 -3.15 4.52
CA PRO A 129 -3.96 -4.36 4.77
C PRO A 129 -3.71 -5.06 3.43
N HIS A 130 -2.45 -5.09 3.00
CA HIS A 130 -2.04 -5.81 1.80
C HIS A 130 -2.05 -7.31 2.11
N SER A 131 -3.15 -7.96 1.74
CA SER A 131 -3.28 -9.40 1.79
C SER A 131 -2.94 -9.99 0.41
N SER A 132 -2.31 -11.16 0.39
CA SER A 132 -1.89 -11.82 -0.86
C SER A 132 -3.06 -12.08 -1.82
N PHE A 133 -4.28 -12.24 -1.32
CA PHE A 133 -5.47 -12.41 -2.16
C PHE A 133 -5.90 -11.14 -2.91
N MET A 134 -5.62 -9.94 -2.36
CA MET A 134 -5.90 -8.68 -3.06
C MET A 134 -4.96 -8.50 -4.25
N ALA A 135 -3.68 -8.84 -4.08
CA ALA A 135 -2.70 -8.75 -5.17
C ALA A 135 -3.06 -9.64 -6.37
N TYR A 136 -3.67 -10.82 -6.14
CA TYR A 136 -4.17 -11.67 -7.21
C TYR A 136 -5.30 -10.99 -8.02
N ARG A 137 -6.29 -10.43 -7.33
CA ARG A 137 -7.39 -9.69 -7.98
C ARG A 137 -6.90 -8.44 -8.70
N ASP A 138 -5.97 -7.70 -8.09
CA ASP A 138 -5.41 -6.50 -8.69
C ASP A 138 -4.63 -6.84 -9.98
N ALA A 139 -3.94 -7.98 -10.01
CA ALA A 139 -3.28 -8.48 -11.22
C ALA A 139 -4.28 -8.77 -12.35
N ASP A 140 -5.40 -9.44 -12.05
CA ASP A 140 -6.45 -9.71 -13.05
C ASP A 140 -7.02 -8.40 -13.62
N LEU A 141 -7.31 -7.42 -12.77
CA LEU A 141 -7.83 -6.11 -13.19
C LEU A 141 -6.81 -5.33 -14.06
N VAL A 142 -5.52 -5.41 -13.73
CA VAL A 142 -4.46 -4.83 -14.56
C VAL A 142 -4.39 -5.52 -15.92
N ILE A 143 -4.49 -6.86 -15.96
CA ILE A 143 -4.47 -7.64 -17.21
C ILE A 143 -5.68 -7.28 -18.08
N GLU A 144 -6.89 -7.22 -17.52
CA GLU A 144 -8.10 -6.82 -18.25
C GLU A 144 -7.97 -5.39 -18.80
N LYS A 145 -7.48 -4.46 -17.99
CA LYS A 145 -7.25 -3.07 -18.43
C LYS A 145 -6.23 -3.01 -19.55
N PHE A 146 -5.10 -3.71 -19.41
CA PHE A 146 -4.07 -3.78 -20.43
C PHE A 146 -4.62 -4.34 -21.75
N ALA A 147 -5.34 -5.47 -21.70
CA ALA A 147 -5.96 -6.09 -22.87
C ALA A 147 -6.98 -5.16 -23.56
N SER A 148 -7.78 -4.40 -22.80
CA SER A 148 -8.73 -3.44 -23.35
C SER A 148 -8.04 -2.31 -24.14
N THR A 149 -6.85 -1.88 -23.70
CA THR A 149 -6.04 -0.87 -24.39
C THR A 149 -5.56 -1.39 -25.75
N PHE A 150 -5.12 -2.65 -25.83
CA PHE A 150 -4.70 -3.28 -27.08
C PHE A 150 -5.85 -3.45 -28.09
N ASN A 151 -7.00 -3.95 -27.65
CA ASN A 151 -8.17 -4.12 -28.52
C ASN A 151 -8.68 -2.78 -29.06
N THR A 152 -8.50 -1.68 -28.32
CA THR A 152 -8.87 -0.33 -28.79
C THR A 152 -7.89 0.20 -29.84
N ILE A 153 -6.60 -0.13 -29.70
CA ILE A 153 -5.55 0.26 -30.66
C ILE A 153 -5.71 -0.53 -31.96
N GLU A 154 -5.93 -1.86 -31.91
CA GLU A 154 -6.15 -2.66 -33.11
C GLU A 154 -7.39 -2.20 -33.89
N ASN A 155 -8.52 -1.95 -33.21
CA ASN A 155 -9.74 -1.46 -33.85
C ASN A 155 -9.61 -0.04 -34.44
N ARG A 156 -8.75 0.82 -33.87
CA ARG A 156 -8.42 2.14 -34.45
C ARG A 156 -7.56 2.00 -35.69
N VAL A 157 -6.57 1.10 -35.68
CA VAL A 157 -5.68 0.85 -36.82
C VAL A 157 -6.45 0.23 -38.00
N THR A 158 -7.41 -0.66 -37.75
CA THR A 158 -8.28 -1.20 -38.80
C THR A 158 -9.20 -0.14 -39.39
N ASN A 159 -9.78 0.73 -38.57
CA ASN A 159 -10.67 1.79 -39.07
C ASN A 159 -9.92 2.86 -39.87
N SER A 160 -8.69 3.24 -39.49
CA SER A 160 -7.89 4.21 -40.25
C SER A 160 -7.40 3.70 -41.62
N ASN A 161 -7.36 2.39 -41.84
CA ASN A 161 -6.98 1.81 -43.13
C ASN A 161 -8.12 1.69 -44.14
N THR A 162 -9.36 1.99 -43.73
CA THR A 162 -10.55 1.85 -44.59
C THR A 162 -10.93 3.16 -45.30
N GLU A 163 -10.30 4.29 -44.96
CA GLU A 163 -10.62 5.62 -45.54
C GLU A 163 -9.69 6.07 -46.69
N CYS A 164 -8.70 5.26 -47.10
CA CYS A 164 -7.74 5.63 -48.17
C CYS A 164 -7.98 4.96 -49.54
N PHE A 165 -9.13 4.33 -49.76
CA PHE A 165 -9.50 3.80 -51.08
C PHE A 165 -10.93 4.26 -51.45
N GLN A 166 -11.05 5.51 -51.91
CA GLN A 166 -12.14 5.97 -52.79
C GLN A 166 -11.55 6.84 -53.90
#